data_AF-A0A969NE08-F1
#
_entry.id   AF-A0A969NE08-F1
#
_cell.length_a   1.000
_cell.length_b   1.000
_cell.length_c   1.000
_cell.angle_alpha   90.00
_cell.angle_beta   90.00
_cell.angle_gamma   90.00
#
_symmetry.space_group_name_H-M   'P 1'
#
loop_
_entity.id
_entity.type
_entity.pdbx_description
1 polymer ?
#
loop_
_entity_poly.entity_id
_entity_poly.type
_entity_poly.pdbx_seq_one_letter_code
_entity_poly.pdbx_strand_id
1 'polypeptide(L)'
;MQLNLSILIPVFNGLDFTKKCLADLENVSQTINNELIKLNTIVIDDGSKDGTSEWINKNYPYVHVLKGNGNLWWSGGINAGIRFALENLDSNYFLLWNNDIKPNENYFQHIFDFIQDRPECSIFCSSIYFLDKPDTLISTGGYFNRKNGKKL
;
A
#
# COMPACT_ATOMS: atom_id res chain seq x y z
N MET A 1 20.46 4.72 -5.09
CA MET A 1 19.20 5.42 -4.73
C MET A 1 18.63 4.75 -3.48
N GLN A 2 18.01 5.49 -2.56
CA GLN A 2 17.29 4.91 -1.43
C GLN A 2 15.79 4.89 -1.73
N LEU A 3 15.14 3.75 -1.53
CA LEU A 3 13.69 3.58 -1.64
C LEU A 3 13.07 3.77 -0.25
N ASN A 4 12.45 4.91 0.01
CA ASN A 4 11.66 5.18 1.21
C ASN A 4 10.17 5.15 0.82
N LEU A 5 9.58 3.96 0.92
CA LEU A 5 8.25 3.64 0.40
C LEU A 5 7.20 3.68 1.52
N SER A 6 6.18 4.53 1.36
CA SER A 6 5.00 4.54 2.21
C SER A 6 3.87 3.70 1.60
N ILE A 7 3.45 2.65 2.31
CA ILE A 7 2.33 1.79 1.96
C ILE A 7 1.07 2.40 2.58
N LEU A 8 0.13 2.80 1.74
CA LEU A 8 -1.07 3.55 2.13
C LEU A 8 -2.29 2.63 2.03
N ILE A 9 -2.93 2.36 3.18
CA ILE A 9 -4.01 1.38 3.31
C ILE A 9 -5.26 2.07 3.85
N PRO A 10 -6.17 2.59 3.00
CA PRO A 10 -7.48 3.06 3.45
C PRO A 10 -8.33 1.90 3.94
N VAL A 11 -8.97 2.05 5.11
CA VAL A 11 -9.81 1.02 5.73
C VAL A 11 -11.11 1.63 6.26
N PHE A 12 -12.21 0.89 6.11
CA PHE A 12 -13.48 1.15 6.78
C PHE A 12 -14.18 -0.19 7.10
N ASN A 13 -14.36 -0.50 8.38
CA ASN A 13 -15.02 -1.72 8.87
C ASN A 13 -14.50 -3.01 8.22
N GLY A 14 -13.18 -3.21 8.25
CA GLY A 14 -12.51 -4.32 7.57
C GLY A 14 -11.45 -5.00 8.44
N LEU A 15 -11.66 -5.09 9.76
CA LEU A 15 -10.66 -5.57 10.70
C LEU A 15 -10.04 -6.90 10.27
N ASP A 16 -10.82 -7.93 9.95
CA ASP A 16 -10.26 -9.25 9.65
C ASP A 16 -9.43 -9.31 8.37
N PHE A 17 -9.78 -8.50 7.36
CA PHE A 17 -8.92 -8.31 6.18
C PHE A 17 -7.63 -7.60 6.57
N THR A 18 -7.75 -6.54 7.37
CA THR A 18 -6.61 -5.74 7.84
C THR A 18 -5.63 -6.56 8.68
N LYS A 19 -6.11 -7.48 9.53
CA LYS A 19 -5.24 -8.40 10.28
C LYS A 19 -4.37 -9.25 9.35
N LYS A 20 -4.98 -9.83 8.32
CA LYS A 20 -4.29 -10.68 7.33
C LYS A 20 -3.32 -9.86 6.50
N CYS A 21 -3.75 -8.70 6.01
CA CYS A 21 -2.94 -7.78 5.24
C CYS A 21 -1.67 -7.35 6.00
N LEU A 22 -1.79 -6.92 7.27
CA LEU A 22 -0.64 -6.49 8.06
C LEU A 22 0.32 -7.65 8.36
N ALA A 23 -0.21 -8.85 8.62
CA ALA A 23 0.61 -10.05 8.81
C ALA A 23 1.37 -10.43 7.52
N ASP A 24 0.69 -10.43 6.36
CA ASP A 24 1.32 -10.71 5.07
C ASP A 24 2.39 -9.66 4.72
N LEU A 25 2.11 -8.38 4.96
CA LEU A 25 3.08 -7.30 4.77
C LEU A 25 4.29 -7.42 5.70
N GLU A 26 4.07 -7.75 6.98
CA GLU A 26 5.17 -7.98 7.93
C GLU A 26 6.05 -9.15 7.49
N ASN A 27 5.44 -10.29 7.12
CA ASN A 27 6.15 -11.46 6.62
C ASN A 27 7.03 -11.13 5.41
N VAL A 28 6.49 -10.44 4.41
CA VAL A 28 7.24 -10.04 3.21
C VAL A 28 8.25 -8.93 3.50
N SER A 29 8.02 -8.08 4.50
CA SER A 29 9.00 -7.07 4.89
C SER A 29 10.23 -7.68 5.57
N GLN A 30 10.05 -8.78 6.30
CA GLN A 30 11.15 -9.50 6.97
C GLN A 30 12.09 -10.23 6.00
N THR A 31 11.66 -10.48 4.75
CA THR A 31 12.53 -11.11 3.73
C THR A 31 13.50 -10.12 3.08
N ILE A 32 13.31 -8.82 3.32
CA ILE A 32 14.15 -7.77 2.76
C ILE A 32 15.52 -7.77 3.46
N ASN A 33 16.57 -8.01 2.69
CA ASN A 33 17.97 -7.96 3.15
C ASN A 33 18.74 -6.77 2.56
N ASN A 34 18.03 -5.72 2.13
CA ASN A 34 18.58 -4.56 1.45
C ASN A 34 18.31 -3.28 2.26
N GLU A 35 19.37 -2.71 2.85
CA GLU A 35 19.30 -1.50 3.68
C GLU A 35 18.86 -0.24 2.91
N LEU A 36 18.87 -0.28 1.57
CA LEU A 36 18.37 0.81 0.74
C LEU A 36 16.85 0.85 0.66
N ILE A 37 16.15 -0.17 1.18
CA ILE A 37 14.69 -0.26 1.20
C ILE A 37 14.21 0.05 2.63
N LYS A 38 13.53 1.18 2.77
CA LYS A 38 12.80 1.57 3.98
C LYS A 38 11.31 1.52 3.68
N LEU A 39 10.55 0.78 4.48
CA LEU A 39 9.11 0.68 4.37
C LEU A 39 8.45 1.41 5.55
N ASN A 40 7.40 2.17 5.26
CA ASN A 40 6.52 2.73 6.27
C ASN A 40 5.08 2.31 5.97
N THR A 41 4.40 1.73 6.95
CA THR A 41 3.01 1.31 6.80
C THR A 41 2.09 2.35 7.42
N ILE A 42 1.15 2.86 6.63
CA ILE A 42 0.18 3.86 7.04
C ILE A 42 -1.22 3.30 6.77
N VAL A 43 -1.99 3.10 7.85
CA VAL A 43 -3.40 2.72 7.76
C VAL A 43 -4.25 3.97 7.97
N ILE A 44 -5.14 4.25 7.02
CA ILE A 44 -6.08 5.36 7.10
C ILE A 44 -7.45 4.79 7.45
N ASP A 45 -7.75 4.73 8.75
CA ASP A 45 -9.03 4.25 9.28
C ASP A 45 -10.06 5.39 9.19
N ASP A 46 -10.90 5.35 8.15
CA ASP A 46 -11.91 6.36 7.89
C ASP A 46 -13.20 6.11 8.68
N GLY A 47 -13.08 6.05 10.01
CA GLY A 47 -14.24 5.98 10.91
C GLY A 47 -14.82 4.57 11.12
N SER A 48 -13.97 3.53 11.12
CA SER A 48 -14.40 2.18 11.48
C SER A 48 -14.95 2.10 12.91
N LYS A 49 -15.93 1.21 13.10
CA LYS A 49 -16.58 0.93 14.39
C LYS A 49 -16.36 -0.52 14.86
N ASP A 50 -15.56 -1.28 14.14
CA ASP A 50 -15.26 -2.69 14.39
C ASP A 50 -14.01 -2.92 15.26
N GLY A 51 -13.40 -1.85 15.78
CA GLY A 51 -12.19 -1.92 16.57
C GLY A 51 -10.89 -1.94 15.75
N THR A 52 -10.94 -1.62 14.45
CA THR A 52 -9.77 -1.64 13.55
C THR A 52 -8.56 -0.92 14.14
N SER A 53 -8.68 0.38 14.45
CA SER A 53 -7.52 1.13 14.96
C SER A 53 -7.04 0.68 16.32
N GLU A 54 -7.95 0.33 17.23
CA GLU A 54 -7.61 -0.13 18.57
C GLU A 54 -6.78 -1.42 18.49
N TRP A 55 -7.18 -2.33 17.58
CA TRP A 55 -6.44 -3.54 17.32
C TRP A 55 -5.06 -3.26 16.69
N ILE A 56 -4.97 -2.38 15.69
CA ILE A 56 -3.69 -2.04 15.04
C ILE A 56 -2.74 -1.42 16.06
N ASN A 57 -3.16 -0.39 16.79
CA ASN A 57 -2.32 0.29 17.78
C ASN A 57 -1.78 -0.68 18.86
N LYS A 58 -2.56 -1.71 19.20
CA LYS A 58 -2.14 -2.74 20.17
C LYS A 58 -1.14 -3.74 19.60
N ASN A 59 -1.33 -4.21 18.37
CA ASN A 59 -0.57 -5.34 17.80
C ASN A 59 0.57 -4.91 16.86
N TYR A 60 0.46 -3.72 16.26
CA TYR A 60 1.40 -3.15 15.31
C TYR A 60 1.70 -1.69 15.69
N PRO A 61 2.33 -1.42 16.85
CA PRO A 61 2.54 -0.06 17.36
C PRO A 61 3.45 0.81 16.47
N TYR A 62 4.16 0.17 15.53
CA TYR A 62 5.00 0.85 14.53
C TYR A 62 4.23 1.27 13.27
N VAL A 63 2.97 0.84 13.10
CA VAL A 63 2.10 1.28 12.00
C VAL A 63 1.51 2.64 12.34
N HIS A 64 1.58 3.57 11.38
CA HIS A 64 0.93 4.88 11.53
C HIS A 64 -0.56 4.76 11.25
N VAL A 65 -1.40 4.99 12.25
CA VAL A 65 -2.85 4.97 12.10
C VAL A 65 -3.39 6.39 12.01
N LEU A 66 -3.91 6.76 10.85
CA LEU A 66 -4.58 8.04 10.63
C LEU A 66 -6.10 7.86 10.77
N LYS A 67 -6.72 8.72 11.56
CA LYS A 67 -8.17 8.72 11.78
C LYS A 67 -8.86 9.66 10.80
N GLY A 68 -9.76 9.12 9.99
CA GLY A 68 -10.70 9.88 9.19
C GLY A 68 -12.02 10.15 9.91
N ASN A 69 -12.92 10.85 9.23
CA ASN A 69 -14.24 11.23 9.76
C ASN A 69 -15.40 10.42 9.17
N GLY A 70 -15.12 9.38 8.39
CA GLY A 70 -16.13 8.59 7.68
C GLY A 70 -16.50 9.11 6.29
N ASN A 71 -15.83 10.15 5.81
CA ASN A 71 -16.15 10.80 4.53
C ASN A 71 -14.92 11.01 3.63
N LEU A 72 -13.77 10.43 3.97
CA LEU A 72 -12.60 10.49 3.11
C LEU A 72 -12.76 9.57 1.90
N TRP A 73 -13.43 8.42 2.08
CA TRP A 73 -13.48 7.35 1.09
C TRP A 73 -12.06 6.94 0.66
N TRP A 74 -11.93 6.19 -0.44
CA TRP A 74 -10.63 5.72 -0.90
C TRP A 74 -9.68 6.86 -1.29
N SER A 75 -10.11 7.75 -2.20
CA SER A 75 -9.24 8.82 -2.71
C SER A 75 -8.85 9.84 -1.63
N GLY A 76 -9.78 10.20 -0.75
CA GLY A 76 -9.48 11.11 0.36
C GLY A 76 -8.53 10.46 1.37
N GLY A 77 -8.69 9.15 1.61
CA GLY A 77 -7.81 8.38 2.49
C GLY A 77 -6.38 8.32 1.95
N ILE A 78 -6.22 7.98 0.67
CA ILE A 78 -4.92 8.02 -0.01
C ILE A 78 -4.29 9.41 0.07
N ASN A 79 -5.04 10.47 -0.25
CA ASN A 79 -4.53 11.84 -0.18
C ASN A 79 -4.07 12.23 1.24
N ALA A 80 -4.80 11.80 2.27
CA ALA A 80 -4.40 12.02 3.66
C ALA A 80 -3.10 11.27 4.01
N GLY A 81 -2.99 10.00 3.58
CA GLY A 81 -1.79 9.19 3.75
C GLY A 81 -0.55 9.78 3.06
N ILE A 82 -0.68 10.25 1.82
CA ILE A 82 0.42 10.90 1.09
C ILE A 82 0.91 12.15 1.82
N ARG A 83 -0.01 13.02 2.26
CA ARG A 83 0.36 14.24 3.00
C ARG A 83 1.12 13.91 4.27
N PHE A 84 0.60 12.98 5.08
CA PHE A 84 1.26 12.54 6.29
C PHE A 84 2.67 12.00 6.01
N ALA A 85 2.81 11.14 5.00
CA ALA A 85 4.10 10.55 4.62
C ALA A 85 5.13 11.60 4.16
N LEU A 86 4.70 12.59 3.38
CA LEU A 86 5.56 13.72 2.96
C LEU A 86 6.00 14.59 4.15
N GLU A 87 5.10 14.85 5.10
CA GLU A 87 5.35 15.74 6.23
C GLU A 87 6.17 15.10 7.35
N ASN A 88 6.06 13.78 7.53
CA ASN A 88 6.55 13.11 8.74
C ASN A 88 7.58 11.99 8.49
N LEU A 89 7.70 11.47 7.27
CA LEU A 89 8.46 10.23 7.00
C LEU A 89 9.54 10.37 5.91
N ASP A 90 9.65 11.54 5.28
CA ASP A 90 10.55 11.81 4.15
C ASP A 90 10.39 10.79 2.99
N SER A 91 9.16 10.31 2.79
CA SER A 91 8.87 9.28 1.78
C SER A 91 9.04 9.82 0.37
N ASN A 92 9.68 9.03 -0.49
CA ASN A 92 9.92 9.38 -1.90
C ASN A 92 9.13 8.49 -2.88
N TYR A 93 8.49 7.42 -2.40
CA TYR A 93 7.54 6.62 -3.15
C TYR A 93 6.29 6.31 -2.31
N PHE A 94 5.15 6.16 -2.99
CA PHE A 94 3.86 5.88 -2.36
C PHE A 94 3.23 4.66 -3.04
N LEU A 95 2.94 3.63 -2.25
CA LEU A 95 2.24 2.43 -2.72
C LEU A 95 0.78 2.50 -2.24
N LEU A 96 -0.14 2.60 -3.19
CA LEU A 96 -1.58 2.59 -2.91
C LEU A 96 -2.01 1.13 -2.78
N TRP A 97 -2.54 0.77 -1.62
CA TRP A 97 -2.72 -0.63 -1.23
C TRP A 97 -4.12 -0.86 -0.66
N ASN A 98 -4.76 -1.98 -1.04
CA ASN A 98 -6.02 -2.40 -0.44
C ASN A 98 -5.75 -3.43 0.67
N ASN A 99 -6.59 -3.48 1.70
CA ASN A 99 -6.41 -4.42 2.81
C ASN A 99 -6.88 -5.85 2.51
N ASP A 100 -7.40 -6.12 1.31
CA ASP A 100 -7.94 -7.43 0.88
C ASP A 100 -7.06 -8.14 -0.17
N ILE A 101 -5.82 -7.67 -0.37
CA ILE A 101 -4.85 -8.27 -1.28
C ILE A 101 -3.62 -8.79 -0.53
N LYS A 102 -2.84 -9.64 -1.21
CA LYS A 102 -1.62 -10.26 -0.68
C LYS A 102 -0.42 -10.01 -1.60
N PRO A 103 0.75 -9.58 -1.07
CA PRO A 103 1.98 -9.49 -1.85
C PRO A 103 2.61 -10.87 -2.10
N ASN A 104 3.41 -10.96 -3.17
CA ASN A 104 4.34 -12.08 -3.36
C ASN A 104 5.53 -11.96 -2.37
N GLU A 105 6.20 -13.07 -2.04
CA GLU A 105 7.34 -13.14 -1.11
C GLU A 105 8.49 -12.15 -1.40
N ASN A 106 8.73 -11.81 -2.68
CA ASN A 106 9.81 -10.89 -3.10
C ASN A 106 9.30 -9.53 -3.59
N TYR A 107 8.06 -9.16 -3.23
CA TYR A 107 7.35 -8.03 -3.83
C TYR A 107 8.12 -6.70 -3.75
N PHE A 108 8.63 -6.33 -2.58
CA PHE A 108 9.34 -5.06 -2.40
C PHE A 108 10.72 -5.03 -3.05
N GLN A 109 11.41 -6.18 -3.09
CA GLN A 109 12.69 -6.28 -3.80
C GLN A 109 12.47 -6.08 -5.31
N HIS A 110 11.42 -6.69 -5.89
CA HIS A 110 11.07 -6.46 -7.29
C HIS A 110 10.71 -5.00 -7.59
N ILE A 111 10.01 -4.31 -6.67
CA ILE A 111 9.76 -2.86 -6.83
C ILE A 111 11.09 -2.09 -6.87
N PHE A 112 12.00 -2.37 -5.93
CA PHE A 112 13.30 -1.72 -5.88
C PHE A 112 14.10 -1.92 -7.17
N ASP A 113 14.20 -3.17 -7.63
CA ASP A 113 14.93 -3.54 -8.85
C ASP A 113 14.32 -2.88 -10.09
N PHE A 114 12.98 -2.85 -10.18
CA PHE A 114 12.28 -2.19 -11.29
C PHE A 114 12.56 -0.69 -11.35
N ILE A 115 12.56 0.00 -10.20
CA ILE A 115 12.85 1.44 -10.16
C ILE A 115 14.32 1.70 -10.51
N GLN A 116 15.25 0.83 -10.09
CA GLN A 116 16.66 0.94 -10.49
C GLN A 116 16.84 0.79 -12.01
N ASP A 117 16.15 -0.17 -12.62
CA ASP A 117 16.21 -0.41 -14.08
C ASP A 117 15.53 0.71 -14.88
N ARG A 118 14.46 1.29 -14.35
CA ARG A 118 13.59 2.28 -15.03
C ARG A 118 13.46 3.59 -14.24
N PRO A 119 14.55 4.34 -14.02
CA PRO A 119 14.51 5.57 -13.23
C PRO A 119 13.63 6.68 -13.83
N GLU A 120 13.32 6.61 -15.12
CA GLU A 120 12.41 7.52 -15.81
C GLU A 120 10.92 7.27 -15.49
N CYS A 121 10.59 6.11 -14.93
CA CYS A 121 9.22 5.72 -14.65
C CYS A 121 8.74 6.25 -13.29
N SER A 122 7.82 7.22 -13.30
CA SER A 122 7.28 7.82 -12.06
C SER A 122 6.03 7.11 -11.53
N ILE A 123 5.32 6.35 -12.37
CA ILE A 123 4.10 5.64 -12.00
C ILE A 123 4.13 4.26 -12.65
N PHE A 124 4.03 3.22 -11.85
CA PHE A 124 4.00 1.83 -12.27
C PHE A 124 2.96 1.05 -11.45
N CYS A 125 2.52 -0.08 -11.96
CA CYS A 125 1.55 -0.95 -11.30
C CYS A 125 2.01 -2.40 -11.35
N SER A 126 1.67 -3.15 -10.30
CA SER A 126 1.88 -4.60 -10.29
C SER A 126 0.80 -5.32 -11.09
N SER A 127 1.15 -6.47 -11.65
CA SER A 127 0.17 -7.44 -12.14
C SER A 127 -0.67 -7.97 -10.98
N ILE A 128 -1.96 -8.17 -11.21
CA ILE A 128 -2.92 -8.66 -10.22
C ILE A 128 -3.36 -10.06 -10.65
N TYR A 129 -3.32 -11.03 -9.72
CA TYR A 129 -3.70 -12.42 -9.94
C TYR A 129 -4.84 -12.82 -9.00
N PHE A 130 -5.58 -13.88 -9.36
CA PHE A 130 -6.60 -14.44 -8.47
C PHE A 130 -5.96 -15.15 -7.29
N LEU A 131 -6.46 -14.89 -6.07
CA LEU A 131 -5.92 -15.49 -4.85
C LEU A 131 -6.16 -17.01 -4.79
N ASP A 132 -7.30 -17.48 -5.31
CA ASP A 132 -7.68 -18.90 -5.39
C ASP A 132 -7.08 -19.62 -6.60
N LYS A 133 -6.55 -18.88 -7.57
CA LYS A 133 -5.92 -19.38 -8.80
C LYS A 133 -4.69 -18.52 -9.13
N PRO A 134 -3.57 -18.71 -8.41
CA PRO A 134 -2.41 -17.80 -8.48
C PRO A 134 -1.76 -17.71 -9.87
N ASP A 135 -2.00 -18.70 -10.74
CA ASP A 135 -1.53 -18.68 -12.13
C ASP A 135 -2.46 -17.92 -13.10
N THR A 136 -3.62 -17.45 -12.62
CA THR A 136 -4.60 -16.73 -13.44
C THR A 136 -4.48 -15.23 -13.22
N LEU A 137 -4.02 -14.55 -14.27
CA LEU A 137 -3.92 -13.09 -14.32
C LEU A 137 -5.32 -12.44 -14.38
N ILE A 138 -5.56 -11.46 -13.50
CA ILE A 138 -6.74 -10.58 -13.53
C ILE A 138 -6.48 -9.38 -14.43
N SER A 139 -5.37 -8.67 -14.19
CA SER A 139 -5.05 -7.42 -14.87
C SER A 139 -3.57 -7.08 -14.75
N THR A 140 -2.99 -6.50 -15.81
CA THR A 140 -1.65 -5.89 -15.80
C THR A 140 -1.70 -4.36 -15.86
N GLY A 141 -2.90 -3.79 -15.69
CA GLY A 141 -3.17 -2.36 -15.86
C GLY A 141 -4.21 -2.10 -16.94
N GLY A 142 -4.25 -0.86 -17.44
CA GLY A 142 -5.20 -0.47 -18.46
C GLY A 142 -4.72 0.73 -19.26
N TYR A 143 -5.32 0.91 -20.42
CA TYR A 143 -5.09 2.09 -21.25
C TYR A 143 -6.10 3.17 -20.87
N PHE A 144 -5.65 4.41 -20.88
CA PHE A 144 -6.53 5.56 -20.75
C PHE A 144 -6.13 6.63 -21.76
N ASN A 145 -7.11 7.42 -22.16
CA ASN A 145 -6.90 8.56 -23.02
C ASN A 145 -6.19 9.65 -22.21
N ARG A 146 -4.92 9.91 -22.55
CA ARG A 146 -4.07 10.88 -21.85
C ARG A 146 -4.61 12.32 -21.86
N LYS A 147 -5.52 12.67 -22.77
CA LYS A 147 -6.12 14.01 -22.84
C LYS A 147 -7.28 14.22 -21.87
N ASN A 148 -8.09 13.18 -21.61
CA ASN A 148 -9.33 13.31 -20.84
C ASN A 148 -9.48 12.31 -19.69
N GLY A 149 -8.49 11.44 -19.47
CA GLY A 149 -8.48 10.47 -18.37
C GLY A 149 -9.46 9.31 -18.51
N LYS A 150 -10.23 9.22 -19.61
CA LYS A 150 -11.19 8.12 -19.81
C LYS A 150 -10.45 6.82 -20.10
N LYS A 151 -10.87 5.74 -19.44
CA LYS A 151 -10.43 4.38 -19.77
C LYS A 151 -10.73 4.08 -21.25
N LEU A 152 -9.77 3.48 -21.93
CA LEU A 152 -9.89 2.98 -23.30
C LEU A 152 -10.38 1.53 -23.30
#